data_AF-A0A968LXG5-F1
#
_entry.id   AF-A0A968LXG5-F1
#
_cell.length_a   1.000
_cell.length_b   1.000
_cell.length_c   1.000
_cell.angle_alpha   90.00
_cell.angle_beta   90.00
_cell.angle_gamma   90.00
#
_symmetry.space_group_name_H-M   'P 1'
#
loop_
_entity.id
_entity.type
_entity.pdbx_description
1 polymer ?
#
loop_
_entity_poly.entity_id
_entity_poly.type
_entity_poly.pdbx_seq_one_letter_code
_entity_poly.pdbx_strand_id
1 'polypeptide(L)' 'MTACLDSLLDLGGKCPTFVDLLAYRAQNQPNRTAYTFLHRGEIVVGKLTYQELDRQAKAIAASLQ' A
#
# COMPACT_ATOMS: atom_id res chain seq x y z
N MET A 1 -3.18 11.90 -16.28
CA MET A 1 -3.10 11.79 -14.80
C MET A 1 -4.25 10.94 -14.22
N THR A 2 -4.63 9.86 -14.91
CA THR A 2 -5.78 8.99 -14.56
C THR A 2 -5.46 7.49 -14.69
N ALA A 3 -4.24 7.13 -15.10
CA ALA A 3 -3.82 5.74 -15.31
C ALA A 3 -3.93 4.86 -14.04
N CYS A 4 -3.99 5.46 -12.85
CA CYS A 4 -4.18 4.71 -11.61
C CYS A 4 -5.64 4.31 -11.33
N LEU A 5 -6.62 4.97 -11.96
CA LEU A 5 -8.04 4.63 -11.80
C LEU A 5 -8.45 3.48 -12.73
N ASP A 6 -7.84 3.40 -13.93
CA ASP A 6 -8.01 2.29 -14.87
C ASP A 6 -7.63 0.94 -14.26
N SER A 7 -6.53 0.89 -13.49
CA SER A 7 -6.10 -0.34 -12.81
C SER A 7 -7.02 -0.79 -11.69
N LEU A 8 -7.85 0.11 -11.14
CA LEU A 8 -8.72 -0.15 -9.99
C LEU A 8 -9.90 -1.07 -10.36
N LEU A 9 -10.28 -1.06 -11.64
CA LEU A 9 -11.35 -1.90 -12.19
C LEU A 9 -10.88 -3.32 -12.57
N ASP A 10 -9.58 -3.50 -12.89
CA ASP A 10 -8.99 -4.82 -13.26
C ASP A 10 -8.48 -5.63 -12.04
N LEU A 11 -8.48 -5.02 -10.84
CA LEU A 11 -8.03 -5.63 -9.59
C LEU A 11 -9.06 -6.56 -8.94
N GLY A 12 -10.34 -6.42 -9.28
CA GLY A 12 -11.45 -7.16 -8.66
C GLY A 12 -11.39 -8.68 -8.85
N GLY A 13 -10.65 -9.17 -9.86
CA GLY A 13 -10.40 -10.60 -10.07
C GLY A 13 -8.97 -11.08 -9.80
N LYS A 14 -7.99 -10.16 -9.67
CA LYS A 14 -6.56 -10.48 -9.52
C LYS A 14 -6.06 -10.40 -8.08
N CYS A 15 -6.72 -9.61 -7.22
CA CYS A 15 -6.32 -9.40 -5.84
C CYS A 15 -7.53 -9.64 -4.91
N PRO A 16 -7.82 -10.89 -4.54
CA PRO A 16 -9.01 -11.23 -3.74
C PRO A 16 -8.92 -10.71 -2.31
N THR A 17 -7.72 -10.43 -1.80
CA THR A 17 -7.52 -9.84 -0.47
C THR A 17 -6.82 -8.49 -0.53
N PHE A 18 -6.96 -7.72 0.56
CA PHE A 18 -6.24 -6.45 0.72
C PHE A 18 -4.71 -6.64 0.69
N VAL A 19 -4.22 -7.78 1.18
CA VAL A 19 -2.79 -8.12 1.17
C VAL A 19 -2.29 -8.35 -0.25
N ASP A 20 -3.09 -8.98 -1.12
CA ASP A 20 -2.74 -9.18 -2.53
C ASP A 20 -2.63 -7.85 -3.28
N LEU A 21 -3.54 -6.92 -2.99
CA LEU A 21 -3.50 -5.57 -3.54
C LEU A 21 -2.25 -4.81 -3.10
N LEU A 22 -1.88 -4.91 -1.82
CA LEU A 22 -0.67 -4.30 -1.28
C LEU A 22 0.58 -4.89 -1.93
N ALA A 23 0.65 -6.22 -2.06
CA ALA A 23 1.76 -6.89 -2.72
C ALA A 23 1.92 -6.44 -4.18
N TYR A 24 0.81 -6.32 -4.92
CA TYR A 24 0.83 -5.79 -6.28
C TYR A 24 1.37 -4.36 -6.34
N ARG A 25 0.91 -3.48 -5.44
CA ARG A 25 1.37 -2.07 -5.40
C ARG A 25 2.82 -1.94 -4.94
N ALA A 26 3.27 -2.78 -4.02
CA ALA A 26 4.67 -2.83 -3.59
C ALA A 26 5.60 -3.24 -4.72
N GLN A 27 5.18 -4.15 -5.61
CA GLN A 27 5.98 -4.56 -6.76
C GLN A 27 6.00 -3.49 -7.88
N ASN A 28 4.85 -2.90 -8.19
CA ASN A 28 4.75 -1.97 -9.32
C ASN A 28 5.14 -0.53 -8.96
N GLN A 29 4.96 -0.13 -7.70
CA GLN A 29 5.15 1.24 -7.21
C GLN A 29 5.81 1.26 -5.81
N PRO A 30 6.95 0.58 -5.61
CA PRO A 30 7.55 0.37 -4.29
C PRO A 30 7.80 1.67 -3.52
N ASN A 31 8.36 2.67 -4.21
CA ASN A 31 8.78 3.93 -3.62
C ASN A 31 7.65 4.97 -3.52
N ARG A 32 6.45 4.65 -4.03
CA ARG A 32 5.32 5.59 -3.96
C ARG A 32 4.78 5.62 -2.54
N THR A 33 4.58 6.82 -2.01
CA THR A 33 3.99 7.02 -0.68
C THR A 33 2.55 6.50 -0.64
N ALA A 34 2.28 5.54 0.24
CA ALA A 34 0.96 5.00 0.54
C ALA A 34 0.26 5.81 1.63
N TYR A 35 0.98 6.14 2.71
CA TYR A 35 0.48 6.98 3.79
C TYR A 35 1.45 8.13 4.10
N THR A 36 0.88 9.28 4.44
CA THR A 36 1.63 10.41 4.99
C THR A 36 1.09 10.67 6.39
N PHE A 37 1.97 10.56 7.38
CA PHE A 37 1.62 10.83 8.77
C PHE A 37 1.73 12.33 9.01
N LEU A 38 0.64 12.91 9.53
CA LEU A 38 0.54 14.33 9.81
C LEU A 38 0.42 14.55 11.32
N HIS A 39 1.30 15.37 11.90
CA HIS A 39 1.12 15.87 13.25
C HIS A 39 0.08 16.98 13.24
N ARG A 40 -0.96 16.82 14.08
CA ARG A 40 -2.13 17.70 14.14
C ARG A 40 -2.80 17.95 12.78
N GLY A 41 -2.66 17.03 11.83
CA GLY A 41 -3.26 17.15 10.50
C GLY A 41 -2.56 18.14 9.56
N GLU A 42 -1.49 18.80 10.00
CA GLU A 42 -0.86 19.88 9.22
C GLU A 42 0.60 19.58 8.87
N ILE A 43 1.36 19.01 9.80
CA ILE A 43 2.82 18.86 9.65
C ILE A 43 3.16 17.44 9.24
N VAL A 44 3.76 17.25 8.07
CA VAL A 44 4.29 15.94 7.67
C VAL A 44 5.39 15.50 8.62
N VAL A 45 5.13 14.44 9.38
CA VAL A 45 6.09 13.84 10.33
C VAL A 45 6.64 12.51 9.86
N GLY A 46 6.02 11.91 8.85
CA GLY A 46 6.49 10.66 8.29
C GLY A 46 5.79 10.32 7.00
N LYS A 47 6.41 9.43 6.24
CA LYS A 47 5.83 8.82 5.04
C LYS A 47 6.04 7.32 5.13
N LEU A 48 5.06 6.57 4.64
CA LEU A 48 5.13 5.13 4.49
C LEU A 48 4.91 4.79 3.03
N THR A 49 5.87 4.11 2.43
CA THR A 49 5.79 3.65 1.04
C THR A 49 5.02 2.33 0.93
N TYR A 50 4.58 1.98 -0.28
CA TYR A 50 3.92 0.69 -0.51
C TYR A 50 4.82 -0.50 -0.18
N GLN A 51 6.14 -0.40 -0.43
CA GLN A 51 7.08 -1.45 -0.08
C GLN A 51 7.19 -1.66 1.43
N GLU A 52 7.32 -0.57 2.19
CA GLU A 52 7.41 -0.63 3.65
C GLU A 52 6.10 -1.15 4.27
N LEU A 53 4.96 -0.72 3.73
CA LEU A 53 3.64 -1.15 4.17
C LEU A 53 3.43 -2.66 3.93
N ASP A 54 3.79 -3.18 2.75
CA ASP A 54 3.70 -4.62 2.45
C ASP A 54 4.59 -5.45 3.39
N ARG A 55 5.82 -4.99 3.66
CA ARG A 55 6.74 -5.66 4.59
C ARG A 55 6.16 -5.74 6.00
N GLN A 56 5.59 -4.64 6.50
CA GLN A 56 4.99 -4.60 7.83
C GLN A 56 3.73 -5.47 7.92
N ALA A 57 2.87 -5.43 6.89
CA ALA A 57 1.67 -6.27 6.84
C ALA A 57 2.02 -7.77 6.90
N LYS A 58 3.04 -8.21 6.14
CA LYS A 58 3.53 -9.60 6.18
C LYS A 58 4.13 -9.98 7.53
N ALA A 59 4.86 -9.08 8.18
CA ALA A 59 5.41 -9.32 9.52
C ALA A 59 4.29 -9.51 10.57
N ILE A 60 3.24 -8.69 10.52
CA ILE A 60 2.07 -8.83 11.40
C ILE A 60 1.36 -10.16 11.12
N ALA A 61 1.11 -10.49 9.84
CA ALA A 61 0.48 -11.75 9.47
C ALA A 61 1.28 -12.97 9.97
N ALA A 62 2.61 -12.95 9.85
CA ALA A 62 3.48 -14.01 10.35
C ALA A 62 3.45 -14.12 11.89
N SER A 63 3.27 -13.02 12.62
CA SER A 63 3.15 -13.05 14.09
C SER A 63 1.81 -13.56 14.61
N LEU A 64 0.79 -13.68 13.74
CA LEU A 64 -0.57 -14.10 14.11
C LEU A 64 -0.90 -15.53 13.68
N GLN A 65 0.05 -16.26 13.09
CA GLN A 65 -0.07 -17.69 12.78
C GLN A 65 0.04 -18.54 14.05
#